data_AF-N2IUU4-F1
#
_entry.id   AF-N2IUU4-F1
#
_cell.length_a   1.000
_cell.length_b   1.000
_cell.length_c   1.000
_cell.angle_alpha   90.00
_cell.angle_beta   90.00
_cell.angle_gamma   90.00
#
_symmetry.space_group_name_H-M   'P 1'
#
loop_
_entity.id
_entity.type
_entity.pdbx_description
1 polymer ?
#
loop_
_entity_poly.entity_id
_entity_poly.type
_entity_poly.pdbx_seq_one_letter_code
_entity_poly.pdbx_strand_id
1 'polypeptide(L)'
;MNGTTEVAAALLHAWRERRNLLHDGLGLMAETDAYRVQKIVASELGWFNESSVTAWKLGGSPGELVSAARVSSRAIHLSGWEVPDGY
;
A
#
# COMPACT_ATOMS: atom_id res chain seq x y z
N MET A 1 13.02 13.57 -6.97
CA MET A 1 11.61 13.97 -6.78
C MET A 1 10.90 13.35 -7.97
N ASN A 2 10.20 12.25 -7.73
CA ASN A 2 9.84 11.28 -8.78
C ASN A 2 8.36 11.37 -9.14
N GLY A 3 8.00 10.89 -10.34
CA GLY A 3 6.60 10.83 -10.77
C GLY A 3 5.82 9.72 -10.06
N THR A 4 4.51 9.89 -9.91
CA THR A 4 3.63 8.87 -9.29
C THR A 4 3.72 7.52 -10.00
N THR A 5 3.83 7.51 -11.32
CA THR A 5 3.94 6.27 -12.11
C THR A 5 5.26 5.56 -11.89
N GLU A 6 6.37 6.29 -11.77
CA GLU A 6 7.71 5.73 -11.55
C GLU A 6 7.81 5.09 -10.17
N VAL A 7 7.33 5.79 -9.14
CA VAL A 7 7.28 5.27 -7.76
C VAL A 7 6.38 4.04 -7.67
N ALA A 8 5.20 4.07 -8.30
CA ALA A 8 4.31 2.91 -8.34
C ALA A 8 4.94 1.70 -9.05
N ALA A 9 5.61 1.91 -10.17
CA ALA A 9 6.31 0.86 -10.91
C ALA A 9 7.44 0.23 -10.08
N ALA A 10 8.23 1.04 -9.38
CA ALA A 10 9.29 0.57 -8.49
C ALA A 10 8.71 -0.30 -7.36
N LEU A 11 7.67 0.19 -6.66
CA LEU A 11 7.00 -0.55 -5.59
C LEU A 11 6.43 -1.89 -6.08
N LEU A 12 5.79 -1.91 -7.25
CA LEU A 12 5.25 -3.14 -7.85
C LEU A 12 6.35 -4.14 -8.20
N HIS A 13 7.46 -3.66 -8.75
CA HIS A 13 8.60 -4.51 -9.08
C HIS A 13 9.19 -5.16 -7.84
N ALA A 14 9.46 -4.38 -6.79
CA ALA A 14 10.01 -4.88 -5.53
C ALA A 14 9.05 -5.84 -4.81
N TRP A 15 7.75 -5.55 -4.82
CA TRP A 15 6.72 -6.45 -4.30
C TRP A 15 6.76 -7.81 -4.98
N ARG A 16 6.80 -7.83 -6.33
CA ARG A 16 6.85 -9.07 -7.12
C ARG A 16 8.12 -9.88 -6.85
N GLU A 17 9.23 -9.22 -6.56
CA GLU A 17 10.51 -9.86 -6.25
C GLU A 17 10.71 -10.19 -4.77
N ARG A 18 9.75 -9.83 -3.90
CA ARG A 18 9.85 -9.97 -2.45
C ARG A 18 11.10 -9.29 -1.88
N ARG A 19 11.42 -8.09 -2.35
CA ARG A 19 12.56 -7.30 -1.90
C ARG A 19 12.12 -5.99 -1.27
N ASN A 20 12.86 -5.55 -0.26
CA ASN A 20 12.70 -4.21 0.28
C ASN A 20 13.31 -3.19 -0.69
N LEU A 21 12.62 -2.06 -0.86
CA LEU A 21 13.19 -0.89 -1.51
C LEU A 21 13.81 0.04 -0.46
N LEU A 22 14.94 0.63 -0.82
CA LEU A 22 15.44 1.78 -0.09
C LEU A 22 14.48 2.95 -0.29
N HIS A 23 14.31 3.72 0.77
CA HIS A 23 13.45 4.91 0.74
C HIS A 23 14.00 5.99 -0.21
N ASP A 24 15.32 6.01 -0.41
CA ASP A 24 16.00 6.93 -1.30
C ASP A 24 15.52 6.73 -2.74
N GLY A 25 14.83 7.76 -3.29
CA GLY A 25 14.21 7.68 -4.61
C GLY A 25 12.70 7.37 -4.60
N LEU A 26 12.04 7.35 -3.43
CA LEU A 26 10.57 7.27 -3.37
C LEU A 26 9.91 8.62 -3.02
N GLY A 27 10.70 9.70 -2.98
CA GLY A 27 10.23 11.04 -2.65
C GLY A 27 9.24 11.60 -3.67
N LEU A 28 8.04 11.93 -3.16
CA LEU A 28 6.94 12.56 -3.89
C LEU A 28 6.76 14.02 -3.46
N MET A 29 6.04 14.80 -4.28
CA MET A 29 5.97 16.25 -4.15
C MET A 29 4.86 16.68 -3.19
N ALA A 30 3.78 15.90 -3.18
CA ALA A 30 2.60 16.16 -2.40
C ALA A 30 2.07 14.86 -1.80
N GLU A 31 1.35 14.99 -0.70
CA GLU A 31 0.59 13.91 -0.09
C GLU A 31 -0.42 13.28 -1.08
N THR A 32 -1.06 14.12 -1.90
CA THR A 32 -2.00 13.66 -2.92
C THR A 32 -1.35 12.73 -3.95
N ASP A 33 -0.05 12.89 -4.21
CA ASP A 33 0.71 11.98 -5.07
C ASP A 33 0.95 10.63 -4.40
N ALA A 34 1.14 10.59 -3.08
CA ALA A 34 1.25 9.33 -2.34
C ALA A 34 -0.04 8.51 -2.41
N TYR A 35 -1.20 9.16 -2.28
CA TYR A 35 -2.50 8.50 -2.47
C TYR A 35 -2.73 8.04 -3.92
N ARG A 36 -2.22 8.78 -4.92
CA ARG A 36 -2.25 8.34 -6.32
C ARG A 36 -1.40 7.09 -6.54
N VAL A 37 -0.18 7.05 -6.00
CA VAL A 37 0.68 5.86 -6.01
C VAL A 37 -0.05 4.67 -5.40
N GLN A 38 -0.63 4.84 -4.22
CA GLN A 38 -1.40 3.80 -3.54
C GLN A 38 -2.54 3.26 -4.43
N LYS A 39 -3.29 4.13 -5.11
CA LYS A 39 -4.37 3.73 -6.02
C LYS A 39 -3.85 2.93 -7.22
N ILE A 40 -2.73 3.35 -7.82
CA ILE A 40 -2.13 2.65 -8.97
C ILE A 40 -1.67 1.26 -8.53
N VAL A 41 -0.90 1.16 -7.44
CA VAL A 41 -0.38 -0.12 -6.93
C VAL A 41 -1.53 -1.08 -6.62
N ALA A 42 -2.59 -0.60 -5.95
CA ALA A 42 -3.77 -1.41 -5.66
C ALA A 42 -4.45 -1.94 -6.92
N SER A 43 -4.65 -1.08 -7.92
CA SER A 43 -5.25 -1.47 -9.21
C SER A 43 -4.41 -2.53 -9.92
N GLU A 44 -3.09 -2.36 -9.97
CA GLU A 44 -2.15 -3.27 -10.64
C GLU A 44 -2.04 -4.64 -9.96
N LEU A 45 -2.21 -4.70 -8.64
CA LEU A 45 -2.26 -5.97 -7.90
C LEU A 45 -3.66 -6.60 -7.93
N GLY A 46 -4.63 -5.99 -8.61
CA GLY A 46 -6.03 -6.43 -8.64
C GLY A 46 -6.67 -6.40 -7.25
N TRP A 47 -6.16 -5.58 -6.35
CA TRP A 47 -6.71 -5.42 -5.01
C TRP A 47 -8.01 -4.63 -5.09
N PHE A 48 -8.98 -5.05 -4.26
CA PHE A 48 -10.28 -4.40 -4.12
C PHE A 48 -11.17 -4.42 -5.38
N ASN A 49 -10.95 -5.38 -6.28
CA ASN A 49 -11.87 -5.69 -7.38
C ASN A 49 -13.20 -6.33 -6.91
N GLU A 50 -13.30 -6.63 -5.61
CA GLU A 50 -14.51 -7.14 -4.97
C GLU A 50 -15.53 -6.01 -4.75
N SER A 51 -16.81 -6.35 -4.83
CA SER A 51 -17.92 -5.41 -5.00
C SER A 51 -18.17 -4.43 -3.85
N SER A 52 -17.51 -4.59 -2.69
CA SER A 52 -17.63 -3.62 -1.60
C SER A 52 -16.35 -3.53 -0.75
N VAL A 53 -15.96 -2.29 -0.43
CA VAL A 53 -14.94 -2.03 0.59
C VAL A 53 -15.59 -2.17 1.95
N THR A 54 -15.06 -3.05 2.78
CA THR A 54 -15.59 -3.27 4.12
C THR A 54 -14.71 -2.68 5.22
N ALA A 55 -13.45 -2.33 4.93
CA ALA A 55 -12.51 -1.86 5.95
C ALA A 55 -11.45 -0.86 5.45
N TRP A 56 -11.03 0.02 6.37
CA TRP A 56 -9.96 1.00 6.20
C TRP A 56 -9.05 0.99 7.43
N LYS A 57 -7.75 1.18 7.21
CA LYS A 57 -6.75 1.44 8.24
C LYS A 57 -6.45 2.94 8.27
N LEU A 58 -6.54 3.53 9.45
CA LEU A 58 -5.97 4.85 9.73
C LEU A 58 -4.60 4.66 10.41
N GLY A 59 -3.61 5.41 9.96
CA GLY A 59 -2.25 5.38 10.48
C GLY A 59 -1.64 6.77 10.52
N GLY A 60 -0.36 6.84 10.89
CA GLY A 60 0.34 8.09 11.19
C GLY A 60 0.71 8.15 12.66
N SER A 61 1.90 8.68 12.95
CA SER A 61 2.35 8.88 14.33
C SER A 61 1.54 10.01 14.98
N PRO A 62 1.39 10.02 16.32
CA PRO A 62 0.71 11.12 17.01
C PRO A 62 1.34 12.48 16.67
N GLY A 63 0.51 13.45 16.30
CA GLY A 63 0.96 14.79 15.90
C GLY A 63 1.35 14.92 14.42
N GLU A 64 1.43 13.80 13.69
CA GLU A 64 1.65 13.78 12.24
C GLU A 64 0.32 13.69 11.48
N LEU A 65 0.42 13.84 10.16
CA LEU A 65 -0.69 13.62 9.26
C LEU A 65 -1.28 12.20 9.41
N VAL A 66 -2.60 12.13 9.57
CA VAL A 66 -3.33 10.87 9.50
C VAL A 66 -3.36 10.38 8.06
N SER A 67 -2.79 9.20 7.83
CA SER A 67 -2.86 8.48 6.56
C SER A 67 -4.01 7.46 6.58
N ALA A 68 -4.63 7.24 5.42
CA ALA A 68 -5.69 6.25 5.27
C ALA A 68 -5.37 5.21 4.19
N ALA A 69 -5.68 3.94 4.45
CA ALA A 69 -5.53 2.89 3.45
C ALA A 69 -6.69 1.89 3.46
N ARG A 70 -7.18 1.52 2.27
CA ARG A 70 -8.13 0.40 2.13
C ARG A 70 -7.44 -0.89 2.57
N VAL A 71 -8.17 -1.74 3.29
CA VAL A 71 -7.69 -3.07 3.69
C VAL A 71 -8.34 -4.11 2.79
N SER A 72 -7.52 -4.98 2.18
CA SER A 72 -8.01 -6.00 1.26
C SER A 72 -8.75 -7.06 2.06
N SER A 73 -9.88 -7.57 1.57
CA SER A 73 -10.60 -8.68 2.19
C SER A 73 -9.71 -9.90 2.41
N ARG A 74 -8.74 -10.11 1.51
CA ARG A 74 -7.70 -11.17 1.60
C ARG A 74 -6.73 -11.00 2.78
N ALA A 75 -6.66 -9.81 3.36
CA ALA A 75 -5.83 -9.49 4.52
C ALA A 75 -6.64 -9.38 5.82
N ILE A 76 -7.95 -9.68 5.77
CA ILE A 76 -8.81 -9.74 6.94
C ILE A 76 -8.94 -11.20 7.36
N HIS A 77 -8.52 -11.50 8.57
CA HIS A 77 -8.55 -12.83 9.13
C HIS A 77 -9.41 -12.88 10.39
N LEU A 78 -10.00 -14.05 10.68
CA LEU A 78 -10.76 -14.26 11.91
C LEU A 78 -9.83 -14.37 13.12
N SER A 79 -10.37 -14.09 14.30
CA SER A 79 -9.65 -14.31 15.57
C SER A 79 -9.15 -15.75 15.68
N GLY A 80 -7.89 -15.91 16.09
CA GLY A 80 -7.23 -17.23 16.16
C GLY A 80 -6.53 -17.63 14.86
N TRP A 81 -6.55 -16.80 13.82
CA TRP A 81 -5.70 -17.01 12.65
C TRP A 81 -4.22 -16.81 13.00
N GLU A 82 -3.36 -17.72 12.52
CA GLU A 82 -1.92 -17.71 12.73
C GLU A 82 -1.21 -17.28 11.46
N VAL A 83 -0.18 -16.43 11.60
CA VAL A 83 0.65 -15.98 10.47
C VAL A 83 1.48 -17.17 9.96
N PRO A 84 1.40 -17.53 8.66
CA PRO A 84 2.21 -18.61 8.11
C PRO A 84 3.70 -18.32 8.18
N ASP A 85 4.52 -19.38 8.28
CA ASP A 85 5.97 -19.24 8.21
C ASP A 85 6.41 -18.60 6.90
N GLY A 86 7.24 -17.55 6.99
CA GLY A 86 7.81 -16.86 5.83
C GLY A 86 6.88 -15.83 5.17
N TYR A 87 5.81 -15.40 5.87
CA TYR A 87 5.03 -14.21 5.51
C TYR A 87 5.84 -12.91 5.61
#